data_AF-A0A8T6WX68-F1
#
_entry.id   AF-A0A8T6WX68-F1
#
_cell.length_a   1.000
_cell.length_b   1.000
_cell.length_c   1.000
_cell.angle_alpha   90.00
_cell.angle_beta   90.00
_cell.angle_gamma   90.00
#
_symmetry.space_group_name_H-M   'P 1'
#
loop_
_entity.id
_entity.type
_entity.pdbx_description
1 polymer ?
#
loop_
_entity_poly.entity_id
_entity_poly.type
_entity_poly.pdbx_seq_one_letter_code
_entity_poly.pdbx_strand_id
1 'polypeptide(L)'
;MDSEDIDGDGFEEMVFGVYRTAFDSYRTKSPLYMGSAIGPGVEPAHEFPTQAVTGVLLRDLNEDGHCDMVFAQERDMTSYHV
;
A
#
# COMPACT_ATOMS: atom_id res chain seq x y z
N MET A 1 -2.78 5.50 4.04
CA MET A 1 -1.46 5.64 3.40
C MET A 1 -0.43 5.55 4.50
N ASP A 2 0.78 5.13 4.15
CA ASP A 2 1.93 5.11 5.07
C ASP A 2 3.21 5.40 4.27
N SER A 3 4.27 5.81 4.95
CA SER A 3 5.58 6.09 4.33
C SER A 3 6.75 5.61 5.20
N GLU A 4 7.79 5.08 4.54
CA GLU A 4 9.01 4.55 5.17
C GLU A 4 10.11 4.46 4.09
N ASP A 5 11.39 4.50 4.47
CA ASP A 5 12.53 4.21 3.57
C ASP A 5 12.70 2.69 3.42
N ILE A 6 12.11 2.12 2.36
CA ILE A 6 11.98 0.67 2.15
C ILE A 6 13.23 0.12 1.46
N ASP A 7 13.90 0.92 0.61
CA ASP A 7 15.08 0.48 -0.14
C ASP A 7 16.42 0.98 0.45
N GLY A 8 16.37 1.83 1.48
CA GLY A 8 17.51 2.30 2.26
C GLY A 8 18.29 3.42 1.57
N ASP A 9 17.68 4.14 0.62
CA ASP A 9 18.32 5.22 -0.12
C ASP A 9 18.30 6.58 0.59
N GLY A 10 17.59 6.65 1.73
CA GLY A 10 17.43 7.85 2.54
C GLY A 10 16.24 8.73 2.16
N PHE A 11 15.38 8.29 1.23
CA PHE A 11 14.13 8.93 0.88
C PHE A 11 12.95 8.01 1.21
N GLU A 12 11.91 8.54 1.86
CA GLU A 12 10.74 7.71 2.17
C GLU A 12 9.91 7.41 0.91
N GLU A 13 9.58 6.13 0.74
CA GLU A 13 8.56 5.63 -0.18
C GLU A 13 7.15 5.94 0.35
N MET A 14 6.18 6.02 -0.55
CA MET A 14 4.78 6.18 -0.17
C MET A 14 3.91 5.05 -0.71
N VAL A 15 3.09 4.47 0.17
CA VAL A 15 2.11 3.43 -0.19
C VAL A 15 0.69 3.89 0.11
N PHE A 16 -0.18 3.72 -0.88
CA PHE A 16 -1.59 4.10 -0.77
C PHE A 16 -2.50 2.89 -0.75
N GLY A 17 -3.33 2.80 0.28
CA GLY A 17 -4.47 1.90 0.30
C GLY A 17 -5.61 2.47 -0.53
N VAL A 18 -6.11 1.69 -1.49
CA VAL A 18 -7.23 2.10 -2.34
C VAL A 18 -8.49 1.34 -1.94
N TYR A 19 -9.54 2.07 -1.59
CA TYR A 19 -10.80 1.47 -1.14
C TYR A 19 -11.71 1.03 -2.29
N ARG A 20 -11.85 1.86 -3.33
CA ARG A 20 -12.67 1.55 -4.51
C ARG A 20 -12.20 2.33 -5.72
N THR A 21 -12.34 1.74 -6.91
CA THR A 21 -11.98 2.38 -8.19
C THR A 21 -13.20 2.85 -8.98
N ALA A 22 -14.37 2.30 -8.69
CA ALA A 22 -15.66 2.73 -9.21
C ALA A 22 -16.75 2.48 -8.16
N PHE A 23 -18.00 2.85 -8.46
CA PHE A 23 -19.12 2.70 -7.52
C PHE A 23 -19.32 1.26 -7.03
N ASP A 24 -19.12 0.27 -7.89
CA ASP A 24 -19.31 -1.16 -7.64
C ASP A 24 -18.00 -1.98 -7.69
N SER A 25 -16.85 -1.32 -7.80
CA SER A 25 -15.55 -1.97 -7.96
C SER A 25 -14.67 -1.82 -6.72
N TYR A 26 -14.61 -2.89 -5.94
CA TYR A 26 -13.75 -3.02 -4.76
C TYR A 26 -12.47 -3.80 -5.04
N ARG A 27 -12.34 -4.44 -6.21
CA ARG A 27 -11.04 -4.95 -6.68
C ARG A 27 -10.19 -3.75 -7.05
N THR A 28 -9.14 -3.52 -6.29
CA THR A 28 -8.31 -2.34 -6.40
C THR A 28 -6.85 -2.72 -6.56
N LYS A 29 -6.05 -1.69 -6.82
CA LYS A 29 -4.59 -1.79 -6.77
C LYS A 29 -4.11 -0.72 -5.81
N SER A 30 -3.20 -1.09 -4.92
CA SER A 30 -2.59 -0.18 -3.97
C SER A 30 -1.21 0.20 -4.50
N PRO A 31 -0.98 1.45 -4.93
CA PRO A 31 0.27 1.86 -5.55
C PRO A 31 1.36 2.16 -4.50
N LEU A 32 2.60 1.84 -4.87
CA LEU A 32 3.84 2.24 -4.23
C LEU A 32 4.56 3.24 -5.13
N TYR A 33 4.94 4.39 -4.57
CA TYR A 33 5.75 5.40 -5.23
C TYR A 33 7.11 5.50 -4.54
N MET A 34 8.20 5.40 -5.32
CA MET A 34 9.55 5.55 -4.76
C MET A 34 9.82 6.99 -4.36
N GLY A 35 10.51 7.15 -3.24
CA GLY A 35 11.03 8.42 -2.78
C GLY A 35 12.11 8.96 -3.71
N SER A 36 12.37 10.26 -3.62
CA SER A 36 13.56 10.87 -4.20
C SER A 36 13.81 12.25 -3.59
N ALA A 37 14.98 12.82 -3.87
CA ALA A 37 15.35 14.18 -3.45
C ALA A 37 14.37 15.28 -3.92
N ILE A 38 13.54 15.01 -4.93
CA ILE A 38 12.56 15.97 -5.47
C ILE A 38 11.11 15.60 -5.11
N GLY A 39 10.92 14.60 -4.24
CA GLY A 39 9.62 14.05 -3.87
C GLY A 39 9.33 12.69 -4.52
N PRO A 40 8.12 12.14 -4.32
CA PRO A 40 7.76 10.84 -4.86
C PRO A 40 7.74 10.84 -6.40
N GLY A 41 8.03 9.67 -6.98
CA GLY A 41 7.89 9.45 -8.42
C GLY A 41 6.49 9.81 -8.94
N VAL A 42 6.41 10.20 -10.21
CA VAL A 42 5.11 10.56 -10.84
C VAL A 42 4.27 9.35 -11.21
N GLU A 43 4.89 8.18 -11.37
CA GLU A 43 4.24 6.91 -11.66
C GLU A 43 4.54 5.91 -10.53
N PRO A 44 3.62 4.99 -10.23
CA PRO A 44 3.87 3.96 -9.25
C PRO A 44 4.97 3.01 -9.73
N ALA A 45 5.94 2.74 -8.87
CA ALA A 45 6.97 1.73 -9.13
C ALA A 45 6.42 0.31 -9.01
N HIS A 46 5.41 0.12 -8.15
CA HIS A 46 4.69 -1.14 -8.04
C HIS A 46 3.22 -0.93 -7.71
N GLU A 47 2.37 -1.88 -8.11
CA GLU A 47 0.95 -1.89 -7.78
C GLU A 47 0.57 -3.24 -7.17
N PHE A 48 0.16 -3.23 -5.90
CA PHE A 48 -0.26 -4.45 -5.20
C PHE A 48 -1.74 -4.75 -5.47
N PRO A 49 -2.08 -5.98 -5.92
CA PRO A 49 -3.48 -6.38 -6.06
C PRO A 49 -4.11 -6.41 -4.66
N THR A 50 -5.17 -5.62 -4.46
CA THR A 50 -5.82 -5.43 -3.15
C THR A 50 -7.32 -5.33 -3.31
N GLN A 51 -8.04 -5.30 -2.19
CA GLN A 51 -9.49 -5.20 -2.16
C GLN A 51 -9.96 -4.36 -0.99
N ALA A 52 -10.64 -3.24 -1.29
CA ALA A 52 -11.25 -2.38 -0.27
C ALA A 52 -10.31 -2.06 0.91
N VAL A 53 -9.13 -1.53 0.61
CA VAL A 53 -8.13 -1.25 1.64
C VAL A 53 -8.60 -0.12 2.55
N THR A 54 -8.58 -0.36 3.85
CA THR A 54 -8.94 0.61 4.91
C THR A 54 -7.74 1.08 5.71
N GLY A 55 -6.62 0.34 5.66
CA GLY A 55 -5.38 0.67 6.37
C GLY A 55 -4.16 0.10 5.67
N VAL A 56 -3.03 0.79 5.83
CA VAL A 56 -1.70 0.39 5.36
C VAL A 56 -0.75 0.53 6.55
N LEU A 57 0.19 -0.40 6.69
CA LEU A 57 1.30 -0.31 7.63
C LEU A 57 2.59 -0.71 6.92
N LEU A 58 3.62 0.13 7.05
CA LEU A 58 5.00 -0.13 6.68
C LEU A 58 5.84 -0.22 7.95
N ARG A 59 6.46 -1.37 8.18
CA ARG A 59 7.40 -1.57 9.30
C ARG A 59 8.09 -2.91 9.16
N ASP A 60 9.32 -3.03 9.64
CA ASP A 60 9.93 -4.35 9.92
C ASP A 60 9.16 -5.03 11.07
N LEU A 61 8.26 -5.96 10.73
CA LEU A 61 7.40 -6.66 11.69
C LEU A 61 8.04 -7.94 12.18
N ASN A 62 8.97 -8.50 11.41
CA ASN A 62 9.60 -9.78 11.68
C ASN A 62 11.03 -9.65 12.25
N GLU A 63 11.54 -8.42 12.36
CA GLU A 63 12.87 -8.03 12.84
C GLU A 63 14.03 -8.58 11.98
N ASP A 64 13.83 -8.73 10.67
CA ASP A 64 14.86 -9.20 9.74
C ASP A 64 15.70 -8.08 9.10
N GLY A 65 15.38 -6.82 9.41
CA GLY A 65 16.06 -5.65 8.87
C GLY A 65 15.53 -5.18 7.52
N HIS A 66 14.44 -5.76 7.02
CA HIS A 66 13.70 -5.30 5.85
C HIS A 66 12.29 -4.82 6.24
N CYS A 67 11.82 -3.76 5.58
CA CYS A 67 10.49 -3.24 5.84
C CYS A 67 9.42 -4.21 5.30
N ASP A 68 8.49 -4.65 6.15
CA ASP A 68 7.31 -5.40 5.75
C ASP A 68 6.15 -4.45 5.41
N MET A 69 5.19 -4.95 4.62
CA MET A 69 4.02 -4.20 4.20
C MET A 69 2.72 -4.96 4.47
N VAL A 70 1.77 -4.31 5.13
CA VAL A 70 0.46 -4.88 5.47
C VAL A 70 -0.67 -4.02 4.93
N PHE A 71 -1.65 -4.68 4.30
CA PHE A 71 -2.90 -4.07 3.85
C PHE A 71 -4.09 -4.63 4.63
N ALA A 72 -4.83 -3.77 5.33
CA ALA A 72 -6.10 -4.12 5.94
C ALA A 72 -7.22 -4.02 4.88
N GLN A 73 -7.89 -5.14 4.59
CA GLN A 73 -8.87 -5.27 3.50
C GLN A 73 -10.26 -5.58 4.07
N GLU A 74 -11.29 -4.82 3.66
CA GLU A 74 -12.65 -4.93 4.24
C GLU A 74 -13.56 -5.93 3.48
N ARG A 75 -13.24 -6.29 2.25
CA ARG A 75 -14.11 -7.15 1.42
C ARG A 75 -13.31 -8.30 0.84
N ASP A 76 -13.93 -9.48 0.73
CA ASP A 76 -13.37 -10.62 -0.02
C ASP A 76 -14.28 -11.11 -1.18
N MET A 77 -15.36 -10.37 -1.50
CA MET A 77 -16.37 -10.74 -2.51
C MET A 77 -17.16 -12.04 -2.23
N THR A 78 -16.97 -12.72 -1.09
CA THR A 78 -17.67 -13.97 -0.74
C THR A 78 -18.52 -13.94 0.54
N SER A 79 -18.48 -12.87 1.36
CA SER A 79 -19.48 -12.71 2.42
C SER A 79 -19.67 -11.27 2.90
N TYR A 80 -20.92 -10.94 3.25
CA TYR A 80 -21.24 -9.93 4.27
C TYR A 80 -21.45 -10.71 5.57
N HIS A 81 -20.68 -10.42 6.63
CA HIS A 81 -21.11 -10.83 7.96
C HIS A 81 -22.29 -9.93 8.35
N VAL A 82 -23.49 -10.53 8.40
CA VAL A 82 -24.65 -9.99 9.10
C VAL A 82 -24.56 -10.26 10.60
#